data_AF-A0A7D9M374-F1
#
_entry.id   AF-A0A7D9M374-F1
#
_cell.length_a   1.000
_cell.length_b   1.000
_cell.length_c   1.000
_cell.angle_alpha   90.00
_cell.angle_beta   90.00
_cell.angle_gamma   90.00
#
_symmetry.space_group_name_H-M   'P 1'
#
loop_
_entity.id
_entity.type
_entity.pdbx_description
1 polymer ?
#
loop_
_entity_poly.entity_id
_entity_poly.type
_entity_poly.pdbx_seq_one_letter_code
_entity_poly.pdbx_strand_id
1 'polypeptide(L)'
;MIDPEDLLSDALQVYKHPNFDPAHPLIVKYKQQPVVDTGGVLREFYSDVFKEFINNPSVRIFEGPSDKLQFYYNHTALTCGMPKMLGTMIAHSLCQNGPGFPYFAPSQYYYIATGDINQAIAYASIHDVHDYEIKTYIDQVNVTRLA
;
A
#
# COMPACT_ATOMS: atom_id res chain seq x y z
N MET A 1 4.00 22.07 1.29
CA MET A 1 5.45 21.74 1.21
C MET A 1 5.61 20.43 1.93
N ILE A 2 6.47 19.54 1.43
CA ILE A 2 6.75 18.26 2.07
C ILE A 2 8.03 18.43 2.90
N ASP A 3 7.97 18.08 4.18
CA ASP A 3 9.13 17.87 5.02
C ASP A 3 9.62 16.42 4.85
N PRO A 4 10.88 16.17 4.45
CA PRO A 4 11.41 14.81 4.37
C PRO A 4 11.29 14.03 5.70
N GLU A 5 11.39 14.72 6.84
CA GLU A 5 11.31 14.08 8.16
C GLU A 5 9.88 13.69 8.56
N ASP A 6 8.87 14.37 8.00
CA ASP A 6 7.45 14.13 8.25
C ASP A 6 6.71 13.63 6.99
N LEU A 7 7.44 12.99 6.06
CA LEU A 7 6.98 12.65 4.71
C LEU A 7 5.59 12.01 4.68
N LEU A 8 5.39 10.97 5.51
CA LEU A 8 4.14 10.23 5.57
C LEU A 8 2.99 11.11 6.07
N SER A 9 3.21 11.87 7.16
CA SER A 9 2.20 12.76 7.74
C SER A 9 1.76 13.82 6.73
N ASP A 10 2.73 14.46 6.07
CA ASP A 10 2.46 15.48 5.06
C ASP A 10 1.71 14.90 3.85
N ALA A 11 2.11 13.71 3.38
CA ALA A 11 1.40 13.02 2.31
C ALA A 11 -0.04 12.70 2.71
N LEU A 12 -0.27 12.14 3.91
CA LEU A 12 -1.61 11.84 4.40
C LEU A 12 -2.47 13.11 4.52
N GLN A 13 -1.91 14.23 4.98
CA GLN A 13 -2.63 15.50 5.06
C GLN A 13 -3.09 15.99 3.69
N VAL A 14 -2.25 15.88 2.66
CA VAL A 14 -2.61 16.25 1.28
C VAL A 14 -3.78 15.42 0.78
N TYR A 15 -3.68 14.09 0.88
CA TYR A 15 -4.68 13.18 0.30
C TYR A 15 -5.97 13.08 1.13
N LYS A 16 -5.93 13.46 2.41
CA LYS A 16 -7.11 13.57 3.27
C LYS A 16 -7.85 14.91 3.11
N HIS A 17 -7.21 15.90 2.52
CA HIS A 17 -7.76 17.26 2.45
C HIS A 17 -9.11 17.26 1.70
N PRO A 18 -10.17 17.92 2.21
CA PRO A 18 -11.50 17.91 1.57
C PRO A 18 -11.52 18.42 0.13
N ASN A 19 -10.57 19.31 -0.20
CA ASN A 19 -10.43 19.88 -1.54
C ASN A 19 -9.40 19.14 -2.41
N PHE A 20 -8.91 17.98 -1.97
CA PHE A 20 -8.03 17.16 -2.80
C PHE A 20 -8.81 16.68 -4.03
N ASP A 21 -8.25 16.94 -5.21
CA ASP A 21 -8.80 16.48 -6.48
C ASP A 21 -7.79 15.55 -7.18
N PRO A 22 -8.09 14.25 -7.30
CA PRO A 22 -7.19 13.28 -7.94
C PRO A 22 -7.01 13.50 -9.46
N ALA A 23 -7.82 14.36 -10.10
CA ALA A 23 -7.63 14.72 -11.50
C ALA A 23 -6.52 15.77 -11.70
N HIS A 24 -6.11 16.48 -10.64
CA HIS A 24 -5.07 17.49 -10.71
C HIS A 24 -3.69 16.90 -10.36
N PRO A 25 -2.65 17.15 -11.18
CA PRO A 25 -1.30 16.68 -10.90
C PRO A 25 -0.79 17.12 -9.52
N LEU A 26 -0.12 16.21 -8.82
CA LEU A 26 0.52 16.51 -7.54
C LEU A 26 1.81 17.32 -7.77
N ILE A 27 1.88 18.50 -7.17
CA ILE A 27 3.11 19.31 -7.16
C ILE A 27 3.82 19.09 -5.83
N VAL A 28 4.92 18.35 -5.87
CA VAL A 28 5.78 18.11 -4.71
C VAL A 28 6.86 19.19 -4.64
N LYS A 29 7.01 19.81 -3.47
CA LYS A 29 8.09 20.74 -3.15
C LYS A 29 8.64 20.40 -1.78
N TYR A 30 9.85 19.87 -1.74
CA TYR A 30 10.56 19.63 -0.49
C TYR A 30 11.02 20.96 0.13
N LYS A 31 11.04 21.02 1.46
CA LYS A 31 11.61 22.16 2.18
C LYS A 31 13.08 22.34 1.76
N GLN A 32 13.46 23.59 1.48
CA GLN A 32 14.85 24.03 1.22
C GLN A 32 15.55 23.45 -0.04
N GLN A 33 14.83 22.79 -0.95
CA GLN A 33 15.40 22.33 -2.23
C GLN A 33 14.89 23.17 -3.41
N PRO A 34 15.78 23.81 -4.21
CA PRO A 34 15.39 24.47 -5.45
C PRO A 34 15.00 23.42 -6.50
N VAL A 35 13.77 23.51 -7.02
CA VAL A 35 13.20 22.51 -7.93
C VAL A 35 13.70 22.75 -9.35
N VAL A 36 14.69 21.96 -9.80
CA VAL A 36 15.20 21.98 -11.20
C VAL A 36 14.63 20.81 -12.02
N ASP A 37 14.36 19.67 -11.39
CA ASP A 37 13.73 18.50 -12.01
C ASP A 37 12.45 18.12 -11.24
N THR A 38 11.29 18.44 -11.81
CA THR A 38 10.00 18.18 -11.15
C THR A 38 9.56 16.71 -11.31
N GLY A 39 9.99 16.04 -12.37
CA GLY A 39 9.58 14.66 -12.67
C GLY A 39 10.30 13.63 -11.79
N GLY A 40 11.63 13.79 -11.63
CA GLY A 40 12.42 12.95 -10.73
C GLY A 40 11.94 13.03 -9.28
N VAL A 41 11.70 14.26 -8.80
CA VAL A 41 11.22 14.54 -7.43
C VAL A 41 9.86 13.88 -7.16
N LEU A 42 8.95 13.89 -8.13
CA LEU A 42 7.63 13.24 -7.96
C LEU A 42 7.75 11.72 -7.85
N ARG A 43 8.62 11.09 -8.65
CA ARG A 43 8.84 9.64 -8.60
C ARG A 43 9.50 9.20 -7.29
N GLU A 44 10.45 9.98 -6.80
CA GLU A 44 11.10 9.77 -5.51
C GLU A 44 10.07 9.88 -4.37
N PHE A 45 9.27 10.94 -4.36
CA PHE A 45 8.20 11.13 -3.38
C PHE A 45 7.27 9.91 -3.27
N TYR A 46 6.74 9.42 -4.39
CA TYR A 46 5.84 8.25 -4.35
C TYR A 46 6.56 7.00 -3.85
N SER A 47 7.79 6.76 -4.32
CA SER A 47 8.59 5.62 -3.90
C SER A 47 8.82 5.62 -2.38
N ASP A 48 9.10 6.78 -1.80
CA ASP A 48 9.39 6.90 -0.38
C ASP A 48 8.14 6.86 0.49
N VAL A 49 7.04 7.50 0.06
CA VAL A 49 5.75 7.36 0.75
C VAL A 49 5.29 5.90 0.77
N PHE A 50 5.48 5.15 -0.32
CA PHE A 50 5.12 3.73 -0.33
C PHE A 50 5.98 2.90 0.64
N LYS A 51 7.28 3.19 0.77
CA LYS A 51 8.13 2.55 1.78
C LYS A 51 7.67 2.89 3.20
N GLU A 52 7.21 4.10 3.45
CA GLU A 52 6.64 4.49 4.76
C GLU A 52 5.41 3.64 5.12
N PHE A 53 4.50 3.38 4.18
CA PHE A 53 3.36 2.48 4.42
C PHE A 53 3.76 1.04 4.78
N ILE A 54 4.94 0.60 4.37
CA ILE A 54 5.44 -0.77 4.57
C ILE A 54 6.20 -0.88 5.88
N ASN A 55 7.07 0.11 6.16
CA ASN A 55 8.05 0.02 7.23
C ASN A 55 7.62 0.76 8.50
N ASN A 56 6.69 1.72 8.42
CA ASN A 56 6.31 2.54 9.56
C ASN A 56 5.22 1.85 10.40
N PRO A 57 5.51 1.46 11.66
CA PRO A 57 4.56 0.74 12.49
C PRO A 57 3.32 1.56 12.84
N SER A 58 3.38 2.89 12.74
CA SER A 58 2.27 3.80 13.04
C SER A 58 1.10 3.68 12.05
N VAL A 59 1.35 3.15 10.85
CA VAL A 59 0.36 2.98 9.78
C VAL A 59 0.17 1.52 9.40
N ARG A 60 0.40 0.58 10.33
CA ARG A 60 0.34 -0.86 10.07
C ARG A 60 -0.99 -1.28 9.44
N ILE A 61 -1.02 -1.38 8.12
CA ILE A 61 -2.13 -1.84 7.28
C ILE A 61 -1.78 -3.09 6.47
N PHE A 62 -0.56 -3.59 6.64
CA PHE A 62 -0.05 -4.79 5.98
C PHE A 62 0.55 -5.79 6.96
N GLU A 63 0.61 -7.03 6.49
CA GLU A 63 1.35 -8.13 7.10
C GLU A 63 2.03 -8.96 6.01
N GLY A 64 2.99 -9.78 6.44
CA GLY A 64 3.82 -10.59 5.56
C GLY A 64 5.14 -9.93 5.16
N PRO A 65 5.93 -10.59 4.31
CA PRO A 65 7.20 -10.06 3.84
C PRO A 65 6.99 -8.89 2.85
N SER A 66 7.96 -8.00 2.76
CA SER A 66 7.85 -6.74 2.00
C SER A 66 7.62 -6.91 0.50
N ASP A 67 7.94 -8.08 -0.07
CA ASP A 67 7.72 -8.43 -1.47
C ASP A 67 6.41 -9.21 -1.70
N LYS A 68 5.62 -9.47 -0.64
CA LYS A 68 4.39 -10.26 -0.70
C LYS A 68 3.37 -9.86 0.38
N LEU A 69 3.08 -8.57 0.47
CA LEU A 69 2.20 -8.01 1.49
C LEU A 69 0.73 -8.38 1.28
N GLN A 70 0.07 -8.73 2.38
CA GLN A 70 -1.37 -8.90 2.51
C GLN A 70 -1.95 -7.74 3.34
N PHE A 71 -3.20 -7.35 3.08
CA PHE A 71 -3.86 -6.36 3.93
C PHE A 71 -4.08 -6.92 5.33
N TYR A 72 -3.64 -6.16 6.32
CA TYR A 72 -3.86 -6.42 7.74
C TYR A 72 -5.04 -5.59 8.24
N TYR A 73 -6.00 -6.23 8.89
CA TYR A 73 -7.12 -5.52 9.49
C TYR A 73 -6.66 -4.69 10.68
N ASN A 74 -6.61 -3.37 10.50
CA ASN A 74 -6.35 -2.40 11.55
C ASN A 74 -7.50 -1.40 11.61
N HIS A 75 -8.34 -1.52 12.65
CA HIS A 75 -9.53 -0.68 12.83
C HIS A 75 -9.21 0.82 12.84
N THR A 76 -8.12 1.23 13.52
CA THR A 76 -7.72 2.63 13.60
C THR A 76 -7.33 3.15 12.21
N ALA A 77 -6.50 2.40 11.49
CA ALA A 77 -6.07 2.78 10.15
C ALA A 77 -7.25 2.85 9.15
N LEU A 78 -8.21 1.92 9.24
CA LEU A 78 -9.44 1.94 8.46
C LEU A 78 -10.30 3.17 8.76
N THR A 79 -10.51 3.48 10.03
CA THR A 79 -11.28 4.66 10.47
C THR A 79 -10.61 5.96 10.02
N CYS A 80 -9.28 6.00 10.00
CA CYS A 80 -8.51 7.12 9.48
C CYS A 80 -8.49 7.20 7.95
N GLY A 81 -9.01 6.19 7.24
CA GLY A 81 -9.06 6.14 5.78
C GLY A 81 -7.73 5.77 5.10
N MET A 82 -6.77 5.18 5.83
CA MET A 82 -5.42 4.92 5.33
C MET A 82 -5.39 4.01 4.08
N PRO A 83 -6.12 2.88 4.01
CA PRO A 83 -6.11 2.05 2.81
C PRO A 83 -6.65 2.78 1.58
N LYS A 84 -7.68 3.63 1.76
CA LYS A 84 -8.22 4.47 0.70
C LYS A 84 -7.19 5.50 0.23
N MET A 85 -6.50 6.17 1.16
CA MET A 85 -5.46 7.14 0.80
C MET A 85 -4.31 6.48 0.04
N LEU A 86 -3.84 5.31 0.49
CA LEU A 86 -2.81 4.56 -0.23
C LEU A 86 -3.29 4.18 -1.63
N GLY A 87 -4.48 3.60 -1.77
CA GLY A 87 -5.04 3.26 -3.09
C GLY A 87 -5.11 4.47 -4.03
N THR A 88 -5.53 5.63 -3.51
CA THR A 88 -5.53 6.89 -4.25
C THR A 88 -4.11 7.32 -4.63
N MET A 89 -3.13 7.24 -3.72
CA MET A 89 -1.73 7.57 -4.02
C MET A 89 -1.14 6.68 -5.11
N ILE A 90 -1.42 5.37 -5.07
CA ILE A 90 -0.99 4.40 -6.09
C ILE A 90 -1.59 4.77 -7.45
N ALA A 91 -2.90 4.96 -7.52
CA ALA A 91 -3.58 5.36 -8.75
C ALA A 91 -3.05 6.70 -9.29
N HIS A 92 -2.87 7.69 -8.40
CA HIS A 92 -2.40 9.02 -8.75
C HIS A 92 -0.94 9.01 -9.25
N SER A 93 -0.10 8.16 -8.67
CA SER A 93 1.26 7.91 -9.15
C SER A 93 1.23 7.36 -10.58
N LEU A 94 0.46 6.29 -10.83
CA LEU A 94 0.34 5.67 -12.15
C LEU A 94 -0.17 6.65 -13.21
N CYS A 95 -1.20 7.45 -12.90
CA CYS A 95 -1.74 8.48 -13.82
C CYS A 95 -0.72 9.56 -14.19
N GLN A 96 0.31 9.76 -13.38
CA GLN A 96 1.36 10.76 -13.59
C GLN A 96 2.69 10.15 -14.07
N ASN A 97 2.67 8.93 -14.60
CA ASN A 97 3.87 8.18 -15.01
C ASN A 97 4.88 7.95 -13.87
N GLY A 98 4.38 7.92 -12.63
CA GLY A 98 5.11 7.56 -11.43
C GLY A 98 5.26 6.05 -11.25
N PRO A 99 5.90 5.61 -10.17
CA PRO A 99 6.03 4.19 -9.85
C PRO A 99 4.67 3.55 -9.52
N GLY A 100 4.53 2.26 -9.85
CA GLY A 100 3.47 1.44 -9.26
C GLY A 100 3.77 1.08 -7.80
N PHE A 101 2.98 0.16 -7.25
CA PHE A 101 3.17 -0.35 -5.89
C PHE A 101 3.57 -1.83 -5.92
N PRO A 102 4.87 -2.17 -6.02
CA PRO A 102 5.36 -3.53 -6.29
C PRO A 102 5.45 -4.44 -5.05
N TYR A 103 4.58 -4.25 -4.05
CA TYR A 103 4.72 -4.91 -2.75
C TYR A 103 3.58 -5.87 -2.42
N PHE A 104 2.46 -5.80 -3.14
CA PHE A 104 1.34 -6.68 -2.87
C PHE A 104 1.66 -8.13 -3.23
N ALA A 105 1.07 -9.06 -2.48
CA ALA A 105 1.00 -10.45 -2.92
C ALA A 105 0.24 -10.57 -4.25
N PRO A 106 0.55 -11.56 -5.11
CA PRO A 106 -0.10 -11.75 -6.40
C PRO A 106 -1.63 -11.73 -6.34
N SER A 107 -2.23 -12.47 -5.39
CA SER A 107 -3.69 -12.52 -5.21
C SER A 107 -4.32 -11.15 -4.99
N GLN A 108 -3.65 -10.24 -4.29
CA GLN A 108 -4.13 -8.88 -4.06
C GLN A 108 -4.16 -8.05 -5.34
N TYR A 109 -3.14 -8.14 -6.20
CA TYR A 109 -3.19 -7.46 -7.52
C TYR A 109 -4.34 -7.95 -8.37
N TYR A 110 -4.53 -9.28 -8.46
CA TYR A 110 -5.62 -9.85 -9.25
C TYR A 110 -6.98 -9.42 -8.72
N TYR A 111 -7.17 -9.41 -7.39
CA TYR A 111 -8.41 -8.93 -6.80
C TYR A 111 -8.66 -7.44 -7.09
N ILE A 112 -7.65 -6.57 -6.90
CA ILE A 112 -7.77 -5.13 -7.18
C ILE A 112 -8.09 -4.86 -8.65
N ALA A 113 -7.44 -5.58 -9.57
CA ALA A 113 -7.60 -5.37 -11.01
C ALA A 113 -8.95 -5.89 -11.55
N THR A 114 -9.50 -6.95 -10.96
CA THR A 114 -10.67 -7.65 -11.52
C THR A 114 -11.94 -7.52 -10.69
N GLY A 115 -11.81 -7.28 -9.38
CA GLY A 115 -12.89 -7.40 -8.41
C GLY A 115 -13.40 -8.84 -8.20
N ASP A 116 -12.72 -9.85 -8.78
CA ASP A 116 -13.17 -11.24 -8.79
C ASP A 116 -12.34 -12.11 -7.85
N ILE A 117 -12.98 -12.57 -6.78
CA ILE A 117 -12.37 -13.45 -5.76
C ILE A 117 -11.93 -14.77 -6.39
N ASN A 118 -12.67 -15.31 -7.36
CA ASN A 118 -12.35 -16.60 -7.98
C ASN A 118 -11.11 -16.52 -8.88
N GLN A 119 -10.83 -15.35 -9.46
CA GLN A 119 -9.59 -15.13 -10.19
C GLN A 119 -8.42 -14.91 -9.21
N ALA A 120 -8.64 -14.12 -8.17
CA ALA A 120 -7.61 -13.83 -7.17
C ALA A 120 -7.15 -15.07 -6.39
N ILE A 121 -8.07 -15.97 -6.04
CA ILE A 121 -7.77 -17.16 -5.22
C ILE A 121 -6.83 -18.13 -5.95
N ALA A 122 -6.82 -18.14 -7.28
CA ALA A 122 -5.88 -18.95 -8.07
C ALA A 122 -4.40 -18.57 -7.82
N TYR A 123 -4.17 -17.38 -7.26
CA TYR A 123 -2.84 -16.84 -6.93
C TYR A 123 -2.58 -16.77 -5.42
N ALA A 124 -3.51 -17.28 -4.60
CA ALA A 124 -3.34 -17.37 -3.15
C ALA A 124 -2.71 -18.71 -2.75
N SER A 125 -1.97 -18.70 -1.65
CA SER A 125 -1.30 -19.86 -1.08
C SER A 125 -1.46 -19.89 0.43
N ILE A 126 -1.33 -21.07 1.04
CA ILE A 126 -1.20 -21.22 2.50
C ILE A 126 -0.05 -20.38 3.08
N HIS A 127 0.98 -20.07 2.28
CA HIS A 127 2.06 -19.18 2.68
C HIS A 127 1.63 -17.72 2.85
N ASP A 128 0.45 -17.34 2.35
CA ASP A 128 -0.12 -16.00 2.50
C ASP A 128 -0.91 -15.85 3.82
N VAL A 129 -1.09 -16.94 4.57
CA VAL A 129 -1.72 -16.92 5.89
C VAL A 129 -0.64 -16.62 6.94
N HIS A 130 -0.71 -15.41 7.50
CA HIS A 130 0.26 -14.93 8.49
C HIS A 130 -0.21 -15.09 9.93
N ASP A 131 -1.51 -15.28 10.15
CA ASP A 131 -2.04 -15.63 11.46
C ASP A 131 -1.57 -17.04 11.86
N TYR A 132 -0.81 -17.10 12.95
CA TYR A 132 -0.18 -18.32 13.42
C TYR A 132 -1.21 -19.39 13.85
N GLU A 133 -2.28 -18.98 14.51
CA GLU A 133 -3.31 -19.90 14.97
C GLU A 133 -4.07 -20.49 13.77
N ILE A 134 -4.50 -19.62 12.84
CA ILE A 134 -5.18 -20.06 11.61
C ILE A 134 -4.29 -20.99 10.81
N LYS A 135 -3.01 -20.65 10.63
CA LYS A 135 -2.06 -21.48 9.91
C LYS A 135 -1.91 -22.87 10.54
N THR A 136 -1.81 -22.92 11.86
CA THR A 136 -1.75 -24.18 12.62
C THR A 136 -2.99 -25.05 12.38
N TYR A 137 -4.18 -24.46 12.39
CA TYR A 137 -5.41 -25.20 12.08
C TYR A 137 -5.46 -25.71 10.64
N ILE A 138 -5.02 -24.90 9.66
CA ILE A 138 -4.96 -25.32 8.26
C ILE A 138 -4.00 -26.50 8.10
N ASP A 139 -2.83 -26.44 8.72
CA ASP A 139 -1.83 -27.50 8.68
C ASP A 139 -2.38 -28.82 9.26
N GLN A 140 -3.08 -28.76 10.40
CA GLN A 140 -3.73 -29.93 10.99
C GLN A 140 -4.76 -30.57 10.05
N VAL A 141 -5.63 -29.78 9.42
CA VAL A 141 -6.64 -30.27 8.47
C VAL A 141 -6.00 -30.92 7.24
N ASN A 142 -4.88 -30.37 6.75
CA ASN A 142 -4.17 -30.92 5.60
C ASN A 142 -3.52 -32.28 5.93
N VAL A 143 -2.98 -32.46 7.14
CA VAL A 143 -2.46 -33.76 7.58
C VAL A 143 -3.57 -34.81 7.67
N THR A 144 -4.75 -34.45 8.19
CA THR A 144 -5.89 -35.39 8.28
C THR A 144 -6.44 -35.82 6.92
N ARG A 145 -6.29 -35.02 5.86
CA ARG A 145 -6.72 -35.39 4.50
C ARG A 145 -5.79 -36.39 3.79
N LEU A 146 -4.58 -36.56 4.30
CA LEU A 146 -3.56 -37.46 3.74
C LEU A 146 -3.45 -38.79 4.49
N ALA A 147 -4.14 -38.93 5.63
CA ALA A 147 -4.24 -40.15 6.44
C ALA A 147 -5.53 -40.91 6.14
#